data_AF-A0A0J8V8X9-F1
#
_entry.id   AF-A0A0J8V8X9-F1
#
_cell.length_a   1.000
_cell.length_b   1.000
_cell.length_c   1.000
_cell.angle_alpha   90.00
_cell.angle_beta   90.00
_cell.angle_gamma   90.00
#
_symmetry.space_group_name_H-M   'P 1'
#
loop_
_entity.id
_entity.type
_entity.pdbx_description
1 polymer ?
#
loop_
_entity_poly.entity_id
_entity_poly.type
_entity_poly.pdbx_seq_one_letter_code
_entity_poly.pdbx_strand_id
1 'polypeptide(L)'
;MFARYSFLPLLVLVLLQGCSSQLKPEGERFQLLSHYPDNAEGAKYGSENLDTGALVDSQYALTDRNLYLTLGGDLGFFNQTCPLKVGVERGDARFSENSLDALEYASRNGFDVVNISARVTKAGNWFAYHDDETGRAAANKQGHRKKFYDLSTNDLSKLRLRDRDGQLTDDRIPSIKEIVNTWDPYLAHQRLAINIQGDATLDQLSELNRIVKRALASGSYFFTSGKLYQLQHLRGLDNGVYLGYVWGPDSLSSQRYKRSIRQAISNDKMYQRNRGSSNRAIDLALAKQNHPKLSATEVARKLGDNAGLHVDIRSYAKHSTIYQRAKENNLSVSTYSINGDDYHINTLQSLASKNKPLPDVADVTTSKYKVCASLFPRLIAENGGYLPRTDQGKKISQLPKNGDFSAIELQGDYLKNGYYLAIDGEVKPLKVNKKVAEKVTKKAVIITVPEIPADTDLNVVFDPIHIVIPE
;
A
#
# COMPACT_ATOMS: atom_id res chain seq x y z
N MET A 1 53.11 63.27 -61.10
CA MET A 1 53.26 63.58 -59.66
C MET A 1 51.84 63.69 -59.10
N PHE A 2 51.57 63.12 -57.92
CA PHE A 2 50.24 62.81 -57.33
C PHE A 2 49.53 61.59 -57.95
N ALA A 3 48.82 60.72 -57.23
CA ALA A 3 48.84 60.23 -55.85
C ALA A 3 47.94 58.97 -55.83
N ARG A 4 48.17 58.12 -54.82
CA ARG A 4 47.52 56.85 -54.48
C ARG A 4 45.98 56.89 -54.51
N TYR A 5 45.31 55.74 -54.75
CA TYR A 5 44.67 54.91 -53.72
C TYR A 5 43.81 53.80 -54.37
N SER A 6 44.18 52.55 -54.10
CA SER A 6 43.37 51.36 -54.41
C SER A 6 42.33 51.17 -53.31
N PHE A 7 41.05 51.14 -53.69
CA PHE A 7 39.95 50.78 -52.80
C PHE A 7 39.71 49.27 -52.83
N LEU A 8 39.92 48.61 -51.70
CA LEU A 8 39.47 47.24 -51.41
C LEU A 8 38.15 47.36 -50.62
N PRO A 9 37.07 46.63 -50.94
CA PRO A 9 35.93 46.57 -50.05
C PRO A 9 36.21 45.60 -48.90
N LEU A 10 36.25 46.14 -47.68
CA LEU A 10 36.31 45.39 -46.43
C LEU A 10 34.93 44.78 -46.16
N LEU A 11 34.79 43.48 -46.37
CA LEU A 11 33.61 42.70 -45.98
C LEU A 11 33.62 42.54 -44.45
N VAL A 12 32.79 43.29 -43.74
CA VAL A 12 32.57 43.13 -42.29
C VAL A 12 31.66 41.91 -42.09
N LEU A 13 32.26 40.76 -41.81
CA LEU A 13 31.58 39.58 -41.29
C LEU A 13 31.32 39.78 -39.80
N VAL A 14 30.10 40.21 -39.46
CA VAL A 14 29.59 40.15 -38.08
C VAL A 14 29.37 38.68 -37.72
N LEU A 15 30.28 38.12 -36.94
CA LEU A 15 30.08 36.84 -36.26
C LEU A 15 29.01 37.02 -35.18
N LEU A 16 27.75 36.77 -35.55
CA LEU A 16 26.71 36.43 -34.59
C LEU A 16 27.07 35.06 -33.99
N GLN A 17 27.79 35.06 -32.87
CA GLN A 17 27.80 33.91 -31.96
C GLN A 17 26.40 33.80 -31.35
N GLY A 18 25.50 33.15 -32.08
CA GLY A 18 24.31 32.57 -31.49
C GLY A 18 24.76 31.49 -30.53
N CYS A 19 24.49 31.66 -29.23
CA CYS A 19 24.46 30.58 -28.27
C CYS A 19 23.38 29.58 -28.73
N SER A 20 23.75 28.68 -29.63
CA SER A 20 23.00 27.47 -29.92
C SER A 20 23.09 26.63 -28.65
N SER A 21 22.07 26.67 -27.82
CA SER A 21 21.80 25.64 -26.84
C SER A 21 21.55 24.34 -27.60
N GLN A 22 22.62 23.65 -27.97
CA GLN A 22 22.56 22.28 -28.47
C GLN A 22 21.91 21.45 -27.37
N LEU A 23 20.64 21.11 -27.56
CA LEU A 23 19.99 20.03 -26.83
C LEU A 23 20.86 18.80 -27.06
N LYS A 24 21.48 18.31 -25.98
CA LYS A 24 22.22 17.05 -25.98
C LYS A 24 21.34 15.96 -26.60
N PRO A 25 21.90 15.06 -27.43
CA PRO A 25 21.14 14.00 -28.06
C PRO A 25 20.41 13.16 -27.01
N GLU A 26 19.16 12.78 -27.29
CA GLU A 26 18.26 12.07 -26.37
C GLU A 26 18.91 10.83 -25.73
N GLY A 27 19.83 10.16 -26.44
CA GLY A 27 20.60 9.02 -25.91
C GLY A 27 21.49 9.31 -24.70
N GLU A 28 21.98 10.54 -24.50
CA GLU A 28 22.78 10.90 -23.31
C GLU A 28 21.91 11.11 -22.06
N ARG A 29 20.63 11.44 -22.21
CA ARG A 29 19.73 11.66 -21.06
C ARG A 29 19.38 10.36 -20.34
N PHE A 30 19.35 9.24 -21.05
CA PHE A 30 19.00 7.93 -20.48
C PHE A 30 20.15 7.24 -19.74
N GLN A 31 21.40 7.56 -20.08
CA GLN A 31 22.57 7.13 -19.30
C GLN A 31 22.61 7.77 -17.91
N LEU A 32 21.90 8.88 -17.67
CA LEU A 32 21.95 9.60 -16.40
C LEU A 32 21.22 8.89 -15.25
N LEU A 33 20.27 8.00 -15.55
CA LEU A 33 19.49 7.27 -14.55
C LEU A 33 19.83 5.77 -14.48
N SER A 34 20.78 5.30 -15.29
CA SER A 34 21.14 3.88 -15.38
C SER A 34 21.84 3.33 -14.13
N HIS A 35 22.20 4.18 -13.17
CA HIS A 35 22.74 3.79 -11.86
C HIS A 35 21.66 3.61 -10.79
N TYR A 36 20.40 3.80 -11.14
CA TYR A 36 19.27 3.69 -10.22
C TYR A 36 18.96 2.22 -9.97
N PRO A 37 18.31 1.88 -8.84
CA PRO A 37 17.81 0.53 -8.61
C PRO A 37 16.95 0.05 -9.77
N ASP A 38 17.01 -1.24 -10.08
CA ASP A 38 16.27 -1.83 -11.20
C ASP A 38 14.78 -1.51 -11.13
N ASN A 39 14.23 -1.33 -9.92
CA ASN A 39 12.81 -1.04 -9.70
C ASN A 39 12.46 0.45 -9.77
N ALA A 40 13.39 1.32 -10.15
CA ALA A 40 13.13 2.74 -10.32
C ALA A 40 12.48 3.04 -11.68
N GLU A 41 11.43 3.87 -11.68
CA GLU A 41 10.73 4.30 -12.89
C GLU A 41 11.65 4.98 -13.89
N GLY A 42 12.57 5.80 -13.37
CA GLY A 42 13.61 6.47 -14.15
C GLY A 42 14.55 5.54 -14.91
N ALA A 43 14.70 4.27 -14.48
CA ALA A 43 15.53 3.29 -15.17
C ALA A 43 14.85 2.64 -16.39
N LYS A 44 13.50 2.58 -16.42
CA LYS A 44 12.72 1.91 -17.48
C LYS A 44 12.04 2.90 -18.44
N TYR A 45 11.34 3.91 -17.89
CA TYR A 45 10.46 4.81 -18.65
C TYR A 45 11.13 6.08 -19.15
N GLY A 46 12.45 6.23 -18.94
CA GLY A 46 13.22 7.14 -19.81
C GLY A 46 12.93 6.85 -21.29
N SER A 47 12.71 5.59 -21.67
CA SER A 47 12.57 5.18 -23.08
C SER A 47 11.24 5.54 -23.78
N GLU A 48 10.19 6.03 -23.10
CA GLU A 48 8.83 6.14 -23.66
C GLU A 48 8.20 7.55 -23.61
N ASN A 49 8.86 8.58 -24.19
CA ASN A 49 8.26 9.85 -24.67
C ASN A 49 7.16 10.55 -23.81
N LEU A 50 7.15 10.38 -22.49
CA LEU A 50 6.52 11.32 -21.56
C LEU A 50 7.35 12.61 -21.55
N ASP A 51 6.85 13.72 -21.00
CA ASP A 51 7.66 14.94 -20.80
C ASP A 51 8.88 14.61 -19.93
N THR A 52 9.95 14.16 -20.59
CA THR A 52 11.15 13.62 -19.96
C THR A 52 11.83 14.67 -19.11
N GLY A 53 11.62 15.96 -19.40
CA GLY A 53 12.12 17.05 -18.58
C GLY A 53 11.52 17.05 -17.18
N ALA A 54 10.20 16.93 -17.06
CA ALA A 54 9.51 16.94 -15.76
C ALA A 54 9.77 15.68 -14.94
N LEU A 55 9.77 14.51 -15.59
CA LEU A 55 10.08 13.25 -14.91
C LEU A 55 11.54 13.22 -14.41
N VAL A 56 12.50 13.57 -15.26
CA VAL A 56 13.93 13.60 -14.89
C VAL A 56 14.19 14.62 -13.79
N ASP A 57 13.61 15.82 -13.88
CA ASP A 57 13.76 16.87 -12.87
C ASP A 57 13.16 16.47 -11.52
N SER A 58 11.97 15.85 -11.52
CA SER A 58 11.34 15.31 -10.30
C SER A 58 12.18 14.19 -9.71
N GLN A 59 12.73 13.31 -10.55
CA GLN A 59 13.55 12.20 -10.10
C GLN A 59 14.89 12.67 -9.50
N TYR A 60 15.51 13.72 -10.04
CA TYR A 60 16.67 14.37 -9.40
C TYR A 60 16.30 15.03 -8.09
N ALA A 61 15.18 15.74 -8.02
CA ALA A 61 14.70 16.35 -6.78
C ALA A 61 14.43 15.29 -5.70
N LEU A 62 13.86 14.13 -6.05
CA LEU A 62 13.71 12.99 -5.14
C LEU A 62 15.06 12.39 -4.72
N THR A 63 16.02 12.31 -5.65
CA THR A 63 17.34 11.73 -5.38
C THR A 63 18.11 12.53 -4.33
N ASP A 64 17.99 13.85 -4.37
CA ASP A 64 18.54 14.76 -3.36
C ASP A 64 17.92 14.52 -1.96
N ARG A 65 16.73 13.91 -1.91
CA ARG A 65 16.05 13.45 -0.69
C ARG A 65 16.36 12.00 -0.30
N ASN A 66 17.25 11.30 -1.01
CA ASN A 66 17.48 9.85 -0.90
C ASN A 66 16.23 9.01 -1.29
N LEU A 67 15.39 9.53 -2.18
CA LEU A 67 14.15 8.89 -2.65
C LEU A 67 14.18 8.64 -4.16
N TYR A 68 13.45 7.63 -4.63
CA TYR A 68 13.15 7.47 -6.04
C TYR A 68 11.72 7.00 -6.28
N LEU A 69 11.19 7.24 -7.48
CA LEU A 69 9.89 6.74 -7.90
C LEU A 69 10.06 5.30 -8.39
N THR A 70 9.32 4.36 -7.82
CA THR A 70 9.35 2.95 -8.20
C THR A 70 8.59 2.73 -9.52
N LEU A 71 8.80 1.60 -10.18
CA LEU A 71 8.00 1.19 -11.35
C LEU A 71 6.54 0.91 -11.04
N GLY A 72 6.19 0.77 -9.76
CA GLY A 72 4.81 0.73 -9.33
C GLY A 72 4.24 2.12 -9.02
N GLY A 73 5.00 3.21 -9.18
CA GLY A 73 4.53 4.57 -8.92
C GLY A 73 4.38 4.92 -7.43
N ASP A 74 5.19 4.31 -6.56
CA ASP A 74 5.35 4.65 -5.14
C ASP A 74 6.80 5.11 -4.89
N LEU A 75 7.18 5.41 -3.65
CA LEU A 75 8.53 5.86 -3.33
C LEU A 75 9.41 4.76 -2.74
N GLY A 76 10.64 4.66 -3.23
CA GLY A 76 11.71 3.84 -2.70
C GLY A 76 12.86 4.68 -2.13
N PHE A 77 13.85 4.01 -1.52
CA PHE A 77 15.02 4.64 -0.91
C PHE A 77 16.32 4.11 -1.57
N PHE A 78 17.26 4.99 -1.92
CA PHE A 78 18.52 4.58 -2.59
C PHE A 78 19.50 3.88 -1.65
N ASN A 79 19.97 4.61 -0.63
CA ASN A 79 21.19 4.23 0.10
C ASN A 79 20.90 3.49 1.42
N GLN A 80 19.62 3.27 1.75
CA GLN A 80 19.22 2.62 2.99
C GLN A 80 17.94 1.81 2.77
N THR A 81 18.01 0.49 3.00
CA THR A 81 16.83 -0.35 3.07
C THR A 81 16.04 -0.03 4.34
N CYS A 82 14.71 -0.07 4.26
CA CYS A 82 13.87 0.04 5.43
C CYS A 82 14.28 -0.98 6.51
N PRO A 83 14.63 -0.55 7.74
CA PRO A 83 15.08 -1.47 8.78
C PRO A 83 14.02 -2.50 9.21
N LEU A 84 12.75 -2.20 8.97
CA LEU A 84 11.61 -3.08 9.21
C LEU A 84 11.14 -3.65 7.88
N LYS A 85 10.92 -4.97 7.79
CA LYS A 85 10.26 -5.55 6.62
C LYS A 85 8.80 -5.14 6.61
N VAL A 86 8.29 -4.79 5.44
CA VAL A 86 6.90 -4.36 5.27
C VAL A 86 6.20 -5.33 4.32
N GLY A 87 5.12 -5.92 4.82
CA GLY A 87 4.18 -6.69 4.02
C GLY A 87 3.00 -5.84 3.62
N VAL A 88 2.38 -6.14 2.47
CA VAL A 88 1.13 -5.50 2.04
C VAL A 88 -0.02 -6.50 1.99
N GLU A 89 -1.12 -6.16 2.64
CA GLU A 89 -2.34 -6.97 2.68
C GLU A 89 -3.13 -6.81 1.38
N ARG A 90 -3.36 -7.93 0.69
CA ARG A 90 -4.17 -8.05 -0.54
C ARG A 90 -3.62 -7.30 -1.75
N GLY A 91 -2.31 -7.01 -1.76
CA GLY A 91 -1.64 -6.29 -2.84
C GLY A 91 -1.72 -4.77 -2.70
N ASP A 92 -1.26 -4.05 -3.71
CA ASP A 92 -1.25 -2.60 -3.73
C ASP A 92 -2.67 -2.07 -3.71
N ALA A 93 -3.00 -1.37 -2.64
CA ALA A 93 -4.37 -1.01 -2.41
C ALA A 93 -4.89 0.05 -3.40
N ARG A 94 -4.06 0.73 -4.22
CA ARG A 94 -4.54 1.61 -5.30
C ARG A 94 -5.38 0.86 -6.34
N PHE A 95 -5.25 -0.46 -6.39
CA PHE A 95 -6.02 -1.36 -7.24
C PHE A 95 -7.02 -2.17 -6.41
N SER A 96 -7.94 -2.87 -7.09
CA SER A 96 -8.86 -3.79 -6.42
C SER A 96 -8.12 -4.84 -5.60
N GLU A 97 -8.58 -5.07 -4.36
CA GLU A 97 -7.93 -6.04 -3.47
C GLU A 97 -7.84 -7.45 -4.10
N ASN A 98 -6.70 -8.11 -3.95
CA ASN A 98 -6.37 -9.42 -4.52
C ASN A 98 -6.43 -9.51 -6.07
N SER A 99 -6.47 -8.38 -6.80
CA SER A 99 -6.36 -8.40 -8.26
C SER A 99 -4.94 -8.74 -8.73
N LEU A 100 -4.78 -9.04 -10.02
CA LEU A 100 -3.47 -9.25 -10.63
C LEU A 100 -2.65 -7.95 -10.62
N ASP A 101 -3.29 -6.80 -10.89
CA ASP A 101 -2.63 -5.50 -10.85
C ASP A 101 -2.16 -5.15 -9.44
N ALA A 102 -3.00 -5.40 -8.41
CA ALA A 102 -2.60 -5.19 -7.02
C ALA A 102 -1.35 -6.01 -6.66
N LEU A 103 -1.25 -7.25 -7.15
CA LEU A 103 -0.09 -8.12 -6.97
C LEU A 103 1.16 -7.56 -7.68
N GLU A 104 1.03 -7.22 -8.95
CA GLU A 104 2.12 -6.73 -9.80
C GLU A 104 2.71 -5.42 -9.26
N TYR A 105 1.84 -4.46 -8.95
CA TYR A 105 2.26 -3.15 -8.46
C TYR A 105 2.86 -3.23 -7.05
N ALA A 106 2.36 -4.12 -6.18
CA ALA A 106 2.98 -4.37 -4.89
C ALA A 106 4.40 -4.93 -5.03
N SER A 107 4.62 -5.86 -5.97
CA SER A 107 5.97 -6.36 -6.24
C SER A 107 6.91 -5.23 -6.70
N ARG A 108 6.47 -4.42 -7.66
CA ARG A 108 7.24 -3.28 -8.19
C ARG A 108 7.52 -2.17 -7.17
N ASN A 109 6.63 -2.00 -6.20
CA ASN A 109 6.81 -1.08 -5.07
C ASN A 109 7.77 -1.59 -3.99
N GLY A 110 8.35 -2.78 -4.18
CA GLY A 110 9.43 -3.27 -3.32
C GLY A 110 8.97 -3.70 -1.93
N PHE A 111 7.70 -4.04 -1.74
CA PHE A 111 7.21 -4.67 -0.50
C PHE A 111 7.95 -5.99 -0.24
N ASP A 112 8.38 -6.25 0.99
CA ASP A 112 9.10 -7.48 1.32
C ASP A 112 8.20 -8.72 1.21
N VAL A 113 6.90 -8.52 1.46
CA VAL A 113 5.87 -9.56 1.40
C VAL A 113 4.64 -9.00 0.70
N VAL A 114 4.09 -9.73 -0.26
CA VAL A 114 2.77 -9.42 -0.84
C VAL A 114 1.81 -10.51 -0.41
N ASN A 115 0.76 -10.14 0.32
CA ASN A 115 -0.21 -11.09 0.86
C ASN A 115 -1.46 -11.15 0.00
N ILE A 116 -1.93 -12.35 -0.32
CA ILE A 116 -3.20 -12.59 -1.00
C ILE A 116 -4.05 -13.55 -0.18
N SER A 117 -5.37 -13.34 -0.22
CA SER A 117 -6.33 -14.21 0.45
C SER A 117 -6.77 -15.35 -0.45
N ALA A 118 -6.48 -16.60 -0.10
CA ALA A 118 -6.88 -17.77 -0.85
C ALA A 118 -8.14 -18.41 -0.28
N ARG A 119 -9.17 -18.56 -1.11
CA ARG A 119 -10.43 -19.21 -0.74
C ARG A 119 -10.83 -20.25 -1.79
N VAL A 120 -11.39 -21.34 -1.31
CA VAL A 120 -11.79 -22.48 -2.13
C VAL A 120 -13.30 -22.52 -2.35
N THR A 121 -13.74 -22.95 -3.52
CA THR A 121 -15.15 -23.28 -3.78
C THR A 121 -15.46 -24.72 -3.38
N LYS A 122 -16.74 -25.09 -3.34
CA LYS A 122 -17.21 -26.46 -3.10
C LYS A 122 -16.64 -27.46 -4.10
N ALA A 123 -16.36 -27.01 -5.33
CA ALA A 123 -15.74 -27.83 -6.37
C ALA A 123 -14.22 -27.99 -6.21
N GLY A 124 -13.60 -27.37 -5.19
CA GLY A 124 -12.16 -27.46 -4.94
C GLY A 124 -11.31 -26.44 -5.72
N ASN A 125 -11.92 -25.48 -6.40
CA ASN A 125 -11.19 -24.45 -7.15
C ASN A 125 -10.78 -23.30 -6.23
N TRP A 126 -9.51 -22.89 -6.29
CA TRP A 126 -8.93 -21.84 -5.45
C TRP A 126 -8.87 -20.49 -6.15
N PHE A 127 -9.29 -19.44 -5.45
CA PHE A 127 -9.35 -18.06 -5.92
C PHE A 127 -8.79 -17.08 -4.90
N ALA A 128 -8.33 -15.93 -5.39
CA ALA A 128 -7.85 -14.84 -4.55
C ALA A 128 -9.04 -14.00 -4.07
N TYR A 129 -9.62 -14.35 -2.92
CA TYR A 129 -10.79 -13.68 -2.34
C TYR A 129 -10.82 -13.81 -0.82
N HIS A 130 -11.04 -12.69 -0.12
CA HIS A 130 -11.01 -12.64 1.34
C HIS A 130 -12.34 -13.10 1.98
N ASP A 131 -13.46 -12.51 1.56
CA ASP A 131 -14.72 -12.59 2.29
C ASP A 131 -15.41 -13.96 2.16
N ASP A 132 -16.24 -14.30 3.15
CA ASP A 132 -17.09 -15.51 3.09
C ASP A 132 -18.17 -15.43 2.01
N GLU A 133 -18.54 -14.22 1.60
CA GLU A 133 -19.63 -13.93 0.69
C GLU A 133 -19.22 -12.87 -0.33
N THR A 134 -19.89 -12.88 -1.48
CA THR A 134 -19.83 -11.78 -2.45
C THR A 134 -20.54 -10.54 -1.92
N GLY A 135 -20.21 -9.38 -2.48
CA GLY A 135 -20.85 -8.09 -2.23
C GLY A 135 -19.83 -6.96 -2.04
N ARG A 136 -18.97 -7.10 -1.02
CA ARG A 136 -18.03 -6.04 -0.61
C ARG A 136 -16.82 -5.94 -1.55
N ALA A 137 -16.06 -7.00 -1.75
CA ALA A 137 -14.88 -6.97 -2.62
C ALA A 137 -15.19 -7.32 -4.08
N ALA A 138 -16.25 -8.10 -4.31
CA ALA A 138 -16.71 -8.44 -5.65
C ALA A 138 -18.21 -8.62 -5.69
N ALA A 139 -18.88 -8.14 -6.74
CA ALA A 139 -20.33 -8.31 -6.92
C ALA A 139 -20.69 -8.53 -8.39
N ASN A 140 -21.90 -9.03 -8.63
CA ASN A 140 -22.52 -8.94 -9.96
C ASN A 140 -23.28 -7.62 -10.08
N LYS A 141 -23.68 -7.27 -11.30
CA LYS A 141 -24.48 -6.05 -11.57
C LYS A 141 -25.83 -6.03 -10.83
N GLN A 142 -26.35 -7.20 -10.45
CA GLN A 142 -27.60 -7.33 -9.68
C GLN A 142 -27.42 -7.15 -8.17
N GLY A 143 -26.18 -7.05 -7.67
CA GLY A 143 -25.90 -6.87 -6.23
C GLY A 143 -26.20 -8.08 -5.35
N HIS A 144 -26.51 -9.24 -5.92
CA HIS A 144 -26.87 -10.43 -5.14
C HIS A 144 -25.64 -11.01 -4.41
N ARG A 145 -25.80 -11.19 -3.10
CA ARG A 145 -24.79 -11.82 -2.24
C ARG A 145 -24.96 -13.33 -2.23
N LYS A 146 -23.84 -14.04 -2.38
CA LYS A 146 -23.78 -15.50 -2.31
C LYS A 146 -22.57 -15.91 -1.47
N LYS A 147 -22.68 -17.03 -0.75
CA LYS A 147 -21.52 -17.66 -0.11
C LYS A 147 -20.51 -18.05 -1.16
N PHE A 148 -19.25 -17.66 -0.96
CA PHE A 148 -18.18 -17.92 -1.91
C PHE A 148 -18.00 -19.42 -2.16
N TYR A 149 -18.09 -20.22 -1.09
CA TYR A 149 -17.97 -21.68 -1.16
C TYR A 149 -19.00 -22.30 -2.11
N ASP A 150 -20.20 -21.76 -2.22
CA ASP A 150 -21.28 -22.33 -3.04
C ASP A 150 -21.22 -21.89 -4.51
N LEU A 151 -20.26 -21.05 -4.90
CA LEU A 151 -20.16 -20.52 -6.25
C LEU A 151 -19.59 -21.55 -7.24
N SER A 152 -20.25 -21.65 -8.40
CA SER A 152 -19.68 -22.33 -9.56
C SER A 152 -18.70 -21.41 -10.32
N THR A 153 -17.88 -21.98 -11.20
CA THR A 153 -17.02 -21.20 -12.11
C THR A 153 -17.83 -20.22 -12.97
N ASN A 154 -19.05 -20.58 -13.35
CA ASN A 154 -19.96 -19.71 -14.10
C ASN A 154 -20.57 -18.58 -13.25
N ASP A 155 -20.73 -18.78 -11.94
CA ASP A 155 -21.11 -17.68 -11.06
C ASP A 155 -19.93 -16.71 -10.91
N LEU A 156 -18.72 -17.24 -10.71
CA LEU A 156 -17.50 -16.45 -10.53
C LEU A 156 -17.17 -15.60 -11.77
N SER A 157 -17.38 -16.11 -12.98
CA SER A 157 -17.12 -15.34 -14.22
C SER A 157 -18.02 -14.10 -14.38
N LYS A 158 -19.17 -14.07 -13.68
CA LYS A 158 -20.13 -12.96 -13.69
C LYS A 158 -19.85 -11.91 -12.61
N LEU A 159 -18.95 -12.20 -11.67
CA LEU A 159 -18.55 -11.24 -10.65
C LEU A 159 -17.50 -10.30 -11.20
N ARG A 160 -17.53 -9.08 -10.68
CA ARG A 160 -16.53 -8.05 -10.91
C ARG A 160 -15.99 -7.56 -9.59
N LEU A 161 -14.68 -7.29 -9.54
CA LEU A 161 -14.03 -6.71 -8.37
C LEU A 161 -14.53 -5.29 -8.14
N ARG A 162 -14.34 -4.79 -6.92
CA ARG A 162 -14.53 -3.37 -6.60
C ARG A 162 -13.22 -2.65 -6.43
N ASP A 163 -13.15 -1.41 -6.88
CA ASP A 163 -12.05 -0.50 -6.57
C ASP A 163 -12.18 0.09 -5.15
N ARG A 164 -11.25 0.99 -4.79
CA ARG A 164 -11.24 1.67 -3.48
C ARG A 164 -12.48 2.55 -3.24
N ASP A 165 -13.06 3.10 -4.29
CA ASP A 165 -14.26 3.94 -4.21
C ASP A 165 -15.54 3.09 -4.15
N GLY A 166 -15.39 1.77 -4.25
CA GLY A 166 -16.47 0.80 -4.23
C GLY A 166 -17.17 0.65 -5.57
N GLN A 167 -16.63 1.14 -6.69
CA GLN A 167 -17.19 0.91 -8.02
C GLN A 167 -16.82 -0.47 -8.53
N LEU A 168 -17.71 -1.08 -9.33
CA LEU A 168 -17.36 -2.31 -10.03
C LEU A 168 -16.37 -1.99 -11.14
N THR A 169 -15.26 -2.73 -11.18
CA THR A 169 -14.29 -2.69 -12.27
C THR A 169 -14.65 -3.72 -13.34
N ASP A 170 -13.88 -3.78 -14.43
CA ASP A 170 -14.00 -4.87 -15.41
C ASP A 170 -13.24 -6.13 -14.99
N ASP A 171 -12.49 -6.07 -13.88
CA ASP A 171 -11.69 -7.19 -13.40
C ASP A 171 -12.54 -8.27 -12.77
N ARG A 172 -12.13 -9.51 -13.01
CA ARG A 172 -12.67 -10.69 -12.34
C ARG A 172 -11.82 -11.07 -11.15
N ILE A 173 -12.38 -11.92 -10.28
CA ILE A 173 -11.62 -12.58 -9.22
C ILE A 173 -10.62 -13.56 -9.87
N PRO A 174 -9.30 -13.40 -9.64
CA PRO A 174 -8.31 -14.30 -10.21
C PRO A 174 -8.28 -15.62 -9.46
N SER A 175 -7.98 -16.70 -10.18
CA SER A 175 -7.66 -17.99 -9.57
C SER A 175 -6.28 -17.93 -8.92
N ILE A 176 -6.03 -18.80 -7.91
CA ILE A 176 -4.69 -18.88 -7.31
C ILE A 176 -3.65 -19.34 -8.34
N LYS A 177 -4.05 -20.16 -9.32
CA LYS A 177 -3.17 -20.56 -10.43
C LYS A 177 -2.69 -19.34 -11.23
N GLU A 178 -3.56 -18.36 -11.46
CA GLU A 178 -3.19 -17.12 -12.16
C GLU A 178 -2.27 -16.27 -11.30
N ILE A 179 -2.61 -16.09 -10.02
CA ILE A 179 -1.75 -15.36 -9.06
C ILE A 179 -0.31 -15.91 -9.07
N VAL A 180 -0.13 -17.23 -8.93
CA VAL A 180 1.22 -17.80 -8.86
C VAL A 180 1.96 -17.80 -10.20
N ASN A 181 1.24 -17.77 -11.31
CA ASN A 181 1.85 -17.65 -12.64
C ASN A 181 2.20 -16.20 -12.99
N THR A 182 1.51 -15.22 -12.41
CA THR A 182 1.78 -13.79 -12.56
C THR A 182 2.80 -13.28 -11.54
N TRP A 183 2.98 -13.97 -10.41
CA TRP A 183 3.93 -13.56 -9.38
C TRP A 183 5.36 -13.49 -9.95
N ASP A 184 5.85 -12.27 -10.05
CA ASP A 184 7.20 -11.94 -10.49
C ASP A 184 7.84 -11.06 -9.41
N PRO A 185 8.66 -11.63 -8.50
CA PRO A 185 9.32 -10.86 -7.46
C PRO A 185 10.35 -9.94 -8.09
N TYR A 186 10.15 -8.63 -7.93
CA TYR A 186 11.06 -7.63 -8.48
C TYR A 186 12.42 -7.60 -7.76
N LEU A 187 12.41 -7.88 -6.46
CA LEU A 187 13.61 -8.01 -5.63
C LEU A 187 13.71 -9.44 -5.11
N ALA A 188 14.92 -10.01 -5.13
CA ALA A 188 15.17 -11.42 -4.82
C ALA A 188 14.66 -11.90 -3.45
N HIS A 189 14.47 -10.98 -2.49
CA HIS A 189 14.00 -11.29 -1.13
C HIS A 189 12.47 -11.26 -0.99
N GLN A 190 11.72 -10.80 -2.01
CA GLN A 190 10.27 -10.67 -1.93
C GLN A 190 9.59 -12.03 -1.91
N ARG A 191 8.50 -12.12 -1.16
CA ARG A 191 7.76 -13.37 -0.99
C ARG A 191 6.27 -13.15 -1.16
N LEU A 192 5.60 -14.13 -1.77
CA LEU A 192 4.14 -14.21 -1.82
C LEU A 192 3.60 -14.92 -0.57
N ALA A 193 2.81 -14.21 0.23
CA ALA A 193 2.07 -14.80 1.34
C ALA A 193 0.67 -15.22 0.90
N ILE A 194 0.33 -16.49 1.09
CA ILE A 194 -0.96 -17.05 0.72
C ILE A 194 -1.75 -17.33 2.00
N ASN A 195 -2.68 -16.43 2.32
CA ASN A 195 -3.51 -16.51 3.52
C ASN A 195 -4.77 -17.36 3.27
N ILE A 196 -4.86 -18.51 3.90
CA ILE A 196 -5.94 -19.47 3.68
C ILE A 196 -7.18 -19.02 4.45
N GLN A 197 -8.24 -18.74 3.70
CA GLN A 197 -9.52 -18.28 4.21
C GLN A 197 -10.54 -19.42 4.28
N GLY A 198 -11.38 -19.38 5.31
CA GLY A 198 -12.48 -20.33 5.47
C GLY A 198 -12.04 -21.75 5.85
N ASP A 199 -12.92 -22.72 5.64
CA ASP A 199 -12.72 -24.13 5.96
C ASP A 199 -12.37 -24.91 4.70
N ALA A 200 -11.08 -25.18 4.50
CA ALA A 200 -10.61 -26.10 3.47
C ALA A 200 -10.47 -27.52 4.03
N THR A 201 -10.87 -28.50 3.23
CA THR A 201 -10.59 -29.93 3.48
C THR A 201 -9.11 -30.23 3.25
N LEU A 202 -8.62 -31.36 3.79
CA LEU A 202 -7.23 -31.78 3.62
C LEU A 202 -6.85 -31.98 2.15
N ASP A 203 -7.74 -32.53 1.32
CA ASP A 203 -7.52 -32.71 -0.11
C ASP A 203 -7.42 -31.36 -0.85
N GLN A 204 -8.28 -30.40 -0.50
CA GLN A 204 -8.21 -29.05 -1.06
C GLN A 204 -6.89 -28.35 -0.69
N LEU A 205 -6.39 -28.53 0.53
CA LEU A 205 -5.09 -28.01 0.96
C LEU A 205 -3.93 -28.68 0.21
N SER A 206 -4.00 -29.99 0.01
CA SER A 206 -3.03 -30.74 -0.80
C SER A 206 -2.98 -30.21 -2.24
N GLU A 207 -4.14 -29.93 -2.82
CA GLU A 207 -4.25 -29.33 -4.15
C GLU A 207 -3.68 -27.91 -4.19
N LEU A 208 -3.98 -27.06 -3.20
CA LEU A 208 -3.38 -25.72 -3.10
C LEU A 208 -1.85 -25.79 -3.07
N ASN A 209 -1.29 -26.62 -2.19
CA ASN A 209 0.15 -26.81 -2.10
C ASN A 209 0.75 -27.27 -3.43
N ARG A 210 0.06 -28.19 -4.13
CA ARG A 210 0.49 -28.67 -5.45
C ARG A 210 0.44 -27.58 -6.52
N ILE A 211 -0.57 -26.71 -6.53
CA ILE A 211 -0.66 -25.57 -7.45
C ILE A 211 0.53 -24.65 -7.24
N VAL A 212 0.80 -24.27 -5.99
CA VAL A 212 1.84 -23.30 -5.64
C VAL A 212 3.24 -23.87 -5.89
N LYS A 213 3.54 -25.08 -5.41
CA LYS A 213 4.86 -25.72 -5.59
C LYS A 213 5.26 -25.97 -7.04
N ARG A 214 4.28 -26.12 -7.94
CA ARG A 214 4.56 -26.31 -9.37
C ARG A 214 4.94 -25.01 -10.07
N ALA A 215 4.45 -23.89 -9.56
CA ALA A 215 4.65 -22.59 -10.19
C ALA A 215 5.82 -21.81 -9.56
N LEU A 216 6.00 -21.93 -8.23
CA LEU A 216 6.92 -21.09 -7.48
C LEU A 216 8.09 -21.87 -6.89
N ALA A 217 9.27 -21.27 -6.95
CA ALA A 217 10.47 -21.79 -6.30
C ALA A 217 10.33 -21.84 -4.76
N SER A 218 11.00 -22.80 -4.12
CA SER A 218 11.06 -22.83 -2.66
C SER A 218 11.64 -21.53 -2.11
N GLY A 219 11.01 -21.02 -1.03
CA GLY A 219 11.40 -19.76 -0.39
C GLY A 219 10.72 -18.51 -0.97
N SER A 220 10.22 -18.52 -2.21
CA SER A 220 9.55 -17.35 -2.81
C SER A 220 8.09 -17.16 -2.35
N TYR A 221 7.56 -18.10 -1.57
CA TYR A 221 6.21 -18.02 -1.04
C TYR A 221 6.12 -18.59 0.38
N PHE A 222 4.95 -18.41 1.01
CA PHE A 222 4.57 -19.08 2.23
C PHE A 222 3.06 -19.09 2.47
N PHE A 223 2.62 -19.89 3.44
CA PHE A 223 1.20 -19.96 3.82
C PHE A 223 0.96 -19.33 5.19
N THR A 224 -0.20 -18.69 5.33
CA THR A 224 -0.72 -18.26 6.64
C THR A 224 -2.15 -18.74 6.83
N SER A 225 -2.55 -18.93 8.09
CA SER A 225 -3.94 -19.30 8.43
C SER A 225 -4.21 -19.04 9.90
N GLY A 226 -5.46 -18.69 10.22
CA GLY A 226 -5.98 -18.69 11.59
C GLY A 226 -6.30 -20.09 12.14
N LYS A 227 -6.24 -21.13 11.29
CA LYS A 227 -6.61 -22.51 11.60
C LYS A 227 -5.39 -23.40 11.58
N LEU A 228 -4.90 -23.69 12.77
CA LEU A 228 -3.67 -24.45 12.97
C LEU A 228 -3.64 -25.81 12.29
N TYR A 229 -4.76 -26.54 12.24
CA TYR A 229 -4.82 -27.85 11.59
C TYR A 229 -4.49 -27.76 10.09
N GLN A 230 -4.81 -26.64 9.42
CA GLN A 230 -4.48 -26.42 8.02
C GLN A 230 -2.96 -26.28 7.84
N LEU A 231 -2.33 -25.53 8.75
CA LEU A 231 -0.87 -25.36 8.75
C LEU A 231 -0.16 -26.67 9.08
N GLN A 232 -0.67 -27.47 10.02
CA GLN A 232 -0.10 -28.78 10.35
C GLN A 232 -0.17 -29.75 9.15
N HIS A 233 -1.30 -29.74 8.42
CA HIS A 233 -1.42 -30.53 7.19
C HIS A 233 -0.41 -30.08 6.13
N LEU A 234 -0.30 -28.77 5.89
CA LEU A 234 0.68 -28.22 4.94
C LEU A 234 2.12 -28.51 5.35
N ARG A 235 2.44 -28.47 6.65
CA ARG A 235 3.76 -28.88 7.15
C ARG A 235 4.07 -30.33 6.75
N GLY A 236 3.10 -31.24 6.87
CA GLY A 236 3.28 -32.64 6.45
C GLY A 236 3.51 -32.84 4.94
N LEU A 237 3.09 -31.89 4.11
CA LEU A 237 3.29 -31.91 2.66
C LEU A 237 4.56 -31.16 2.21
N ASP A 238 4.99 -30.19 3.02
CA ASP A 238 6.18 -29.38 2.78
C ASP A 238 6.85 -29.00 4.10
N ASN A 239 7.90 -29.75 4.44
CA ASN A 239 8.67 -29.52 5.66
C ASN A 239 9.49 -28.22 5.63
N GLY A 240 9.73 -27.65 4.44
CA GLY A 240 10.60 -26.49 4.25
C GLY A 240 9.86 -25.16 4.10
N VAL A 241 8.55 -25.16 3.81
CA VAL A 241 7.78 -23.92 3.61
C VAL A 241 7.62 -23.14 4.92
N TYR A 242 7.59 -21.80 4.85
CA TYR A 242 7.23 -21.01 6.03
C TYR A 242 5.72 -21.12 6.33
N LEU A 243 5.36 -21.21 7.61
CA LEU A 243 3.96 -21.26 8.05
C LEU A 243 3.68 -20.19 9.13
N GLY A 244 2.79 -19.24 8.80
CA GLY A 244 2.37 -18.18 9.72
C GLY A 244 1.04 -18.48 10.40
N TYR A 245 1.05 -18.61 11.72
CA TYR A 245 -0.16 -18.77 12.51
C TYR A 245 -0.78 -17.41 12.86
N VAL A 246 -1.96 -17.14 12.31
CA VAL A 246 -2.67 -15.87 12.49
C VAL A 246 -3.54 -15.92 13.74
N TRP A 247 -3.22 -15.08 14.73
CA TRP A 247 -4.11 -14.89 15.87
C TRP A 247 -5.34 -14.10 15.45
N GLY A 248 -6.48 -14.39 16.08
CA GLY A 248 -7.63 -13.50 15.99
C GLY A 248 -7.31 -12.09 16.54
N PRO A 249 -8.01 -11.05 16.08
CA PRO A 249 -7.75 -9.68 16.49
C PRO A 249 -7.89 -9.48 18.02
N ASP A 250 -7.30 -8.42 18.56
CA ASP A 250 -7.56 -8.04 19.95
C ASP A 250 -9.03 -7.65 20.13
N SER A 251 -9.60 -7.95 21.30
CA SER A 251 -11.01 -7.68 21.56
C SER A 251 -11.34 -6.18 21.46
N LEU A 252 -10.43 -5.30 21.86
CA LEU A 252 -10.60 -3.86 21.70
C LEU A 252 -10.44 -3.43 20.24
N SER A 253 -9.57 -4.08 19.48
CA SER A 253 -9.47 -3.85 18.03
C SER A 253 -10.78 -4.19 17.33
N SER A 254 -11.38 -5.35 17.64
CA SER A 254 -12.69 -5.76 17.11
C SER A 254 -13.81 -4.81 17.51
N GLN A 255 -13.82 -4.34 18.76
CA GLN A 255 -14.82 -3.37 19.23
C GLN A 255 -14.71 -2.02 18.51
N ARG A 256 -13.49 -1.52 18.28
CA ARG A 256 -13.26 -0.27 17.55
C ARG A 256 -13.65 -0.39 16.08
N TYR A 257 -13.26 -1.48 15.43
CA TYR A 257 -13.64 -1.75 14.05
C TYR A 257 -15.18 -1.80 13.89
N LYS A 258 -15.85 -2.52 14.78
CA LYS A 258 -17.32 -2.58 14.84
C LYS A 258 -17.95 -1.21 15.00
N ARG A 259 -17.39 -0.35 15.87
CA ARG A 259 -17.88 1.02 16.05
C ARG A 259 -17.68 1.86 14.79
N SER A 260 -16.51 1.78 14.17
CA SER A 260 -16.15 2.50 12.95
C SER A 260 -17.11 2.17 11.80
N ILE A 261 -17.32 0.88 11.50
CA ILE A 261 -18.28 0.46 10.47
C ILE A 261 -19.68 1.02 10.76
N ARG A 262 -20.17 0.86 11.99
CA ARG A 262 -21.52 1.31 12.37
C ARG A 262 -21.69 2.81 12.24
N GLN A 263 -20.62 3.57 12.47
CA GLN A 263 -20.62 5.02 12.30
C GLN A 263 -20.63 5.38 10.80
N ALA A 264 -19.80 4.73 9.99
CA ALA A 264 -19.72 4.98 8.55
C ALA A 264 -21.07 4.73 7.84
N ILE A 265 -21.78 3.67 8.22
CA ILE A 265 -23.08 3.33 7.61
C ILE A 265 -24.30 3.88 8.39
N SER A 266 -24.08 4.68 9.45
CA SER A 266 -25.17 5.10 10.35
C SER A 266 -26.29 5.89 9.66
N ASN A 267 -25.94 6.66 8.62
CA ASN A 267 -26.87 7.49 7.85
C ASN A 267 -27.45 6.78 6.62
N ASP A 268 -27.04 5.54 6.33
CA ASP A 268 -27.55 4.77 5.21
C ASP A 268 -29.00 4.30 5.48
N LYS A 269 -29.93 4.66 4.58
CA LYS A 269 -31.36 4.34 4.73
C LYS A 269 -31.62 2.83 4.75
N MET A 270 -30.84 2.02 4.02
CA MET A 270 -30.96 0.56 4.02
C MET A 270 -30.44 -0.03 5.33
N TYR A 271 -29.31 0.47 5.85
CA TYR A 271 -28.78 0.09 7.15
C TYR A 271 -29.74 0.45 8.27
N GLN A 272 -30.34 1.64 8.26
CA GLN A 272 -31.32 2.05 9.27
C GLN A 272 -32.53 1.10 9.30
N ARG A 273 -33.06 0.73 8.13
CA ARG A 273 -34.15 -0.25 7.99
C ARG A 273 -33.75 -1.66 8.45
N ASN A 274 -32.48 -2.04 8.32
CA ASN A 274 -31.97 -3.38 8.59
C ASN A 274 -30.94 -3.41 9.73
N ARG A 275 -31.04 -2.49 10.69
CA ARG A 275 -29.97 -2.27 11.68
C ARG A 275 -29.67 -3.52 12.51
N GLY A 276 -30.70 -4.26 12.91
CA GLY A 276 -30.56 -5.49 13.70
C GLY A 276 -29.82 -6.59 12.94
N SER A 277 -30.24 -6.89 11.71
CA SER A 277 -29.63 -7.93 10.86
C SER A 277 -28.21 -7.55 10.43
N SER A 278 -27.98 -6.28 10.06
CA SER A 278 -26.65 -5.76 9.68
C SER A 278 -25.66 -5.87 10.84
N ASN A 279 -26.08 -5.47 12.05
CA ASN A 279 -25.24 -5.59 13.24
C ASN A 279 -24.93 -7.03 13.61
N ARG A 280 -25.90 -7.94 13.47
CA ARG A 280 -25.67 -9.37 13.69
C ARG A 280 -24.70 -9.95 12.66
N ALA A 281 -24.76 -9.51 11.40
CA ALA A 281 -23.82 -9.94 10.37
C ALA A 281 -22.38 -9.48 10.67
N ILE A 282 -22.20 -8.22 11.10
CA ILE A 282 -20.90 -7.70 11.56
C ILE A 282 -20.37 -8.54 12.73
N ASP A 283 -21.24 -8.83 13.70
CA ASP A 283 -20.86 -9.60 14.90
C ASP A 283 -20.46 -11.03 14.57
N LEU A 284 -21.19 -11.68 13.65
CA LEU A 284 -20.86 -13.02 13.19
C LEU A 284 -19.54 -13.04 12.41
N ALA A 285 -19.29 -12.05 11.55
CA ALA A 285 -18.04 -11.95 10.81
C ALA A 285 -16.83 -11.83 11.75
N LEU A 286 -16.94 -10.99 12.78
CA LEU A 286 -15.89 -10.85 13.80
C LEU A 286 -15.72 -12.10 14.67
N ALA A 287 -16.81 -12.77 15.03
CA ALA A 287 -16.75 -14.01 15.80
C ALA A 287 -15.99 -15.11 15.04
N LYS A 288 -16.13 -15.18 13.71
CA LYS A 288 -15.40 -16.14 12.88
C LYS A 288 -13.90 -15.91 12.85
N GLN A 289 -13.44 -14.68 13.03
CA GLN A 289 -12.01 -14.35 13.13
C GLN A 289 -11.43 -14.65 14.52
N ASN A 290 -12.28 -14.94 15.51
CA ASN A 290 -11.85 -15.22 16.87
C ASN A 290 -11.45 -16.69 17.03
N HIS A 291 -10.27 -17.03 16.54
CA HIS A 291 -9.65 -18.33 16.75
C HIS A 291 -8.86 -18.36 18.07
N PRO A 292 -8.66 -19.55 18.68
CA PRO A 292 -7.85 -19.67 19.90
C PRO A 292 -6.46 -19.04 19.73
N LYS A 293 -6.00 -18.25 20.69
CA LYS A 293 -4.63 -17.69 20.66
C LYS A 293 -3.67 -18.70 21.31
N LEU A 294 -2.91 -19.40 20.49
CA LEU A 294 -1.91 -20.37 20.96
C LEU A 294 -0.59 -19.67 21.32
N SER A 295 0.10 -20.18 22.35
CA SER A 295 1.40 -19.67 22.76
C SER A 295 2.48 -19.96 21.71
N ALA A 296 3.57 -19.20 21.75
CA ALA A 296 4.76 -19.45 20.91
C ALA A 296 5.25 -20.90 21.02
N THR A 297 5.34 -21.43 22.24
CA THR A 297 5.74 -22.82 22.49
C THR A 297 4.80 -23.83 21.83
N GLU A 298 3.49 -23.63 21.92
CA GLU A 298 2.53 -24.56 21.32
C GLU A 298 2.56 -24.51 19.78
N VAL A 299 2.76 -23.31 19.21
CA VAL A 299 2.94 -23.15 17.76
C VAL A 299 4.23 -23.81 17.30
N ALA A 300 5.36 -23.54 17.96
CA ALA A 300 6.65 -24.15 17.62
C ALA A 300 6.62 -25.68 17.74
N ARG A 301 6.00 -26.21 18.80
CA ARG A 301 5.84 -27.66 18.99
C ARG A 301 5.04 -28.33 17.87
N LYS A 302 4.05 -27.65 17.30
CA LYS A 302 3.16 -28.22 16.29
C LYS A 302 3.58 -27.98 14.85
N LEU A 303 4.23 -26.84 14.57
CA LEU A 303 4.65 -26.45 13.23
C LEU A 303 6.14 -26.64 12.99
N GLY A 304 6.95 -26.80 14.04
CA GLY A 304 8.39 -26.91 13.96
C GLY A 304 9.06 -25.61 13.54
N ASP A 305 10.23 -25.76 12.89
CA ASP A 305 11.02 -24.65 12.37
C ASP A 305 10.34 -23.94 11.19
N ASN A 306 10.89 -22.80 10.80
CA ASN A 306 10.39 -21.95 9.72
C ASN A 306 8.89 -21.64 9.89
N ALA A 307 8.51 -21.18 11.08
CA ALA A 307 7.14 -20.81 11.41
C ALA A 307 7.12 -19.46 12.14
N GLY A 308 5.94 -18.86 12.27
CA GLY A 308 5.81 -17.59 12.96
C GLY A 308 4.42 -17.27 13.48
N LEU A 309 4.36 -16.26 14.35
CA LEU A 309 3.13 -15.69 14.88
C LEU A 309 2.76 -14.43 14.11
N HIS A 310 1.52 -14.35 13.65
CA HIS A 310 0.96 -13.17 12.98
C HIS A 310 -0.10 -12.58 13.89
N VAL A 311 0.19 -11.42 14.48
CA VAL A 311 -0.56 -10.92 15.64
C VAL A 311 -1.11 -9.51 15.40
N ASP A 312 -2.31 -9.25 15.91
CA ASP A 312 -2.84 -7.89 15.93
C ASP A 312 -1.89 -6.96 16.73
N ILE A 313 -1.60 -5.78 16.17
CA ILE A 313 -0.62 -4.82 16.71
C ILE A 313 -0.97 -4.36 18.13
N ARG A 314 -2.26 -4.34 18.50
CA ARG A 314 -2.69 -4.01 19.86
C ARG A 314 -2.35 -5.13 20.82
N SER A 315 -2.59 -6.38 20.45
CA SER A 315 -2.14 -7.55 21.22
C SER A 315 -0.62 -7.53 21.39
N TYR A 316 0.13 -7.26 20.31
CA TYR A 316 1.59 -7.13 20.34
C TYR A 316 2.07 -6.05 21.31
N ALA A 317 1.51 -4.84 21.21
CA ALA A 317 1.91 -3.71 22.04
C ALA A 317 1.53 -3.88 23.53
N LYS A 318 0.40 -4.52 23.80
CA LYS A 318 -0.11 -4.80 25.15
C LYS A 318 0.74 -5.84 25.88
N HIS A 319 1.25 -6.84 25.17
CA HIS A 319 1.97 -7.97 25.77
C HIS A 319 3.43 -8.01 25.32
N SER A 320 4.31 -7.34 26.07
CA SER A 320 5.74 -7.19 25.74
C SER A 320 6.51 -8.51 25.63
N THR A 321 6.00 -9.61 26.18
CA THR A 321 6.64 -10.92 26.13
C THR A 321 6.40 -11.68 24.83
N ILE A 322 5.50 -11.22 23.94
CA ILE A 322 5.19 -11.93 22.68
C ILE A 322 6.45 -12.08 21.82
N TYR A 323 7.17 -10.98 21.58
CA TYR A 323 8.38 -11.01 20.75
C TYR A 323 9.46 -11.92 21.34
N GLN A 324 9.79 -11.72 22.61
CA GLN A 324 10.81 -12.52 23.30
C GLN A 324 10.47 -14.02 23.26
N ARG A 325 9.24 -14.40 23.63
CA ARG A 325 8.82 -15.81 23.65
C ARG A 325 8.79 -16.43 22.25
N ALA A 326 8.44 -15.66 21.23
CA ALA A 326 8.52 -16.13 19.85
C ALA A 326 9.99 -16.43 19.47
N LYS A 327 10.92 -15.52 19.79
CA LYS A 327 12.34 -15.68 19.50
C LYS A 327 12.99 -16.83 20.27
N GLU A 328 12.63 -17.02 21.53
CA GLU A 328 13.06 -18.19 22.34
C GLU A 328 12.62 -19.53 21.74
N ASN A 329 11.60 -19.51 20.87
CA ASN A 329 11.09 -20.70 20.17
C ASN A 329 11.39 -20.66 18.65
N ASN A 330 12.37 -19.86 18.21
CA ASN A 330 12.77 -19.71 16.79
C ASN A 330 11.63 -19.30 15.84
N LEU A 331 10.63 -18.58 16.35
CA LEU A 331 9.52 -18.08 15.55
C LEU A 331 9.77 -16.63 15.10
N SER A 332 9.36 -16.32 13.88
CA SER A 332 9.18 -14.91 13.46
C SER A 332 7.86 -14.35 13.96
N VAL A 333 7.77 -13.03 14.03
CA VAL A 333 6.60 -12.27 14.45
C VAL A 333 6.26 -11.25 13.38
N SER A 334 5.08 -11.41 12.79
CA SER A 334 4.45 -10.40 11.95
C SER A 334 3.34 -9.70 12.73
N THR A 335 3.12 -8.41 12.48
CA THR A 335 1.95 -7.69 13.02
C THR A 335 1.03 -7.20 11.93
N TYR A 336 -0.28 -7.20 12.20
CA TYR A 336 -1.32 -6.62 11.34
C TYR A 336 -2.26 -5.71 12.16
N SER A 337 -3.16 -4.97 11.51
CA SER A 337 -4.17 -4.12 12.15
C SER A 337 -5.51 -4.18 11.43
N ILE A 338 -6.61 -4.32 12.19
CA ILE A 338 -7.97 -4.13 11.67
C ILE A 338 -8.53 -2.73 11.99
N ASN A 339 -7.70 -1.81 12.46
CA ASN A 339 -8.09 -0.45 12.84
C ASN A 339 -7.38 0.62 12.00
N GLY A 340 -6.96 0.28 10.78
CA GLY A 340 -6.26 1.19 9.88
C GLY A 340 -4.74 1.17 10.05
N ASP A 341 -4.06 1.65 9.02
CA ASP A 341 -2.60 1.75 8.95
C ASP A 341 -2.06 2.82 9.88
N ASP A 342 -2.77 3.94 10.03
CA ASP A 342 -2.34 5.03 10.92
C ASP A 342 -2.29 4.55 12.36
N TYR A 343 -3.28 3.78 12.81
CA TYR A 343 -3.21 3.16 14.14
C TYR A 343 -2.02 2.19 14.27
N HIS A 344 -1.74 1.43 13.22
CA HIS A 344 -0.63 0.46 13.21
C HIS A 344 0.72 1.17 13.29
N ILE A 345 0.97 2.12 12.40
CA ILE A 345 2.21 2.91 12.31
C ILE A 345 2.43 3.69 13.60
N ASN A 346 1.41 4.39 14.11
CA ASN A 346 1.51 5.12 15.38
C ASN A 346 1.84 4.20 16.55
N THR A 347 1.31 2.96 16.54
CA THR A 347 1.65 1.98 17.57
C THR A 347 3.10 1.51 17.44
N LEU A 348 3.60 1.27 16.22
CA LEU A 348 5.00 0.92 15.97
C LEU A 348 5.94 2.06 16.40
N GLN A 349 5.61 3.32 16.11
CA GLN A 349 6.36 4.48 16.58
C GLN A 349 6.37 4.57 18.11
N SER A 350 5.23 4.31 18.76
CA SER A 350 5.15 4.26 20.23
C SER A 350 6.02 3.14 20.83
N LEU A 351 6.14 2.01 20.14
CA LEU A 351 7.03 0.93 20.57
C LEU A 351 8.50 1.33 20.40
N ALA A 352 8.88 1.85 19.24
CA ALA A 352 10.23 2.31 18.94
C ALA A 352 10.72 3.38 19.93
N SER A 353 9.90 4.41 20.17
CA SER A 353 10.21 5.49 21.14
C SER A 353 10.37 5.02 22.58
N LYS A 354 9.80 3.86 22.92
CA LYS A 354 9.95 3.21 24.24
C LYS A 354 11.04 2.14 24.26
N ASN A 355 11.88 2.06 23.22
CA ASN A 355 12.89 1.02 23.03
C ASN A 355 12.32 -0.41 23.16
N LYS A 356 11.06 -0.60 22.77
CA LYS A 356 10.44 -1.93 22.68
C LYS A 356 10.76 -2.56 21.32
N PRO A 357 10.92 -3.89 21.24
CA PRO A 357 11.20 -4.56 19.98
C PRO A 357 10.07 -4.33 18.97
N LEU A 358 10.44 -3.97 17.75
CA LEU A 358 9.55 -4.00 16.60
C LEU A 358 9.36 -5.45 16.11
N PRO A 359 8.25 -5.76 15.43
CA PRO A 359 8.06 -7.07 14.81
C PRO A 359 9.08 -7.29 13.68
N ASP A 360 9.20 -8.53 13.21
CA ASP A 360 10.06 -8.82 12.04
C ASP A 360 9.43 -8.28 10.75
N VAL A 361 8.09 -8.29 10.66
CA VAL A 361 7.31 -7.79 9.53
C VAL A 361 6.11 -6.99 10.05
N ALA A 362 5.83 -5.84 9.44
CA ALA A 362 4.55 -5.13 9.60
C ALA A 362 3.73 -5.28 8.32
N ASP A 363 2.59 -5.97 8.42
CA ASP A 363 1.62 -6.12 7.34
C ASP A 363 0.64 -4.94 7.37
N VAL A 364 0.60 -4.16 6.29
CA VAL A 364 -0.16 -2.90 6.16
C VAL A 364 -0.98 -2.89 4.87
N THR A 365 -1.86 -1.91 4.69
CA THR A 365 -2.55 -1.65 3.42
C THR A 365 -2.02 -0.42 2.66
N THR A 366 -1.16 0.36 3.30
CA THR A 366 -0.54 1.58 2.75
C THR A 366 0.82 1.28 2.08
N SER A 367 1.53 2.32 1.65
CA SER A 367 2.86 2.21 1.03
C SER A 367 3.96 1.76 1.99
N LYS A 368 4.95 1.05 1.46
CA LYS A 368 6.21 0.78 2.17
C LYS A 368 6.89 2.09 2.58
N TYR A 369 6.84 3.09 1.70
CA TYR A 369 7.33 4.43 1.98
C TYR A 369 6.72 5.03 3.24
N LYS A 370 5.39 5.07 3.38
CA LYS A 370 4.71 5.70 4.53
C LYS A 370 5.14 5.05 5.85
N VAL A 371 5.21 3.72 5.91
CA VAL A 371 5.67 2.99 7.10
C VAL A 371 7.12 3.36 7.46
N CYS A 372 8.01 3.27 6.48
CA CYS A 372 9.45 3.43 6.69
C CYS A 372 9.84 4.88 7.00
N ALA A 373 9.27 5.85 6.28
CA ALA A 373 9.49 7.27 6.53
C ALA A 373 8.96 7.70 7.91
N SER A 374 7.81 7.16 8.33
CA SER A 374 7.21 7.45 9.64
C SER A 374 8.04 6.90 10.80
N LEU A 375 8.58 5.68 10.66
CA LEU A 375 9.37 5.04 11.73
C LEU A 375 10.84 5.50 11.75
N PHE A 376 11.40 5.73 10.57
CA PHE A 376 12.82 6.01 10.39
C PHE A 376 13.00 7.29 9.56
N PRO A 377 12.65 8.46 10.10
CA PRO A 377 12.70 9.71 9.34
C PRO A 377 14.10 10.01 8.79
N ARG A 378 15.17 9.47 9.40
CA ARG A 378 16.55 9.53 8.90
C ARG A 378 16.77 8.96 7.50
N LEU A 379 15.83 8.16 6.98
CA LEU A 379 15.87 7.66 5.61
C LEU A 379 15.69 8.77 4.57
N ILE A 380 15.06 9.89 4.95
CA ILE A 380 14.87 11.06 4.11
C ILE A 380 15.99 12.07 4.39
N ALA A 381 16.69 12.50 3.35
CA ALA A 381 17.75 13.50 3.47
C ALA A 381 17.18 14.92 3.55
N GLU A 382 17.86 15.79 4.30
CA GLU A 382 17.55 17.23 4.34
C GLU A 382 18.10 17.98 3.12
N ASN A 383 19.03 17.36 2.39
CA ASN A 383 19.79 18.00 1.33
C ASN A 383 18.85 18.46 0.19
N GLY A 384 19.09 19.72 -0.22
CA GLY A 384 18.37 20.49 -1.23
C GLY A 384 19.36 21.09 -2.24
N GLY A 385 20.46 20.38 -2.52
CA GLY A 385 21.51 20.84 -3.42
C GLY A 385 21.10 20.82 -4.89
N TYR A 386 20.11 20.00 -5.25
CA TYR A 386 19.52 20.03 -6.58
C TYR A 386 18.62 21.26 -6.75
N LEU A 387 18.82 22.00 -7.84
CA LEU A 387 18.02 23.17 -8.21
C LEU A 387 16.98 22.76 -9.26
N PRO A 388 15.72 22.50 -8.87
CA PRO A 388 14.71 22.01 -9.79
C PRO A 388 14.24 23.07 -10.77
N ARG A 389 13.91 22.62 -11.98
CA ARG A 389 13.48 23.48 -13.09
C ARG A 389 11.97 23.50 -13.24
N THR A 390 11.32 22.37 -12.97
CA THR A 390 9.87 22.19 -13.12
C THR A 390 9.13 22.51 -11.83
N ASP A 391 7.82 22.72 -11.94
CA ASP A 391 6.99 22.99 -10.77
C ASP A 391 6.91 21.77 -9.83
N GLN A 392 6.91 20.56 -10.37
CA GLN A 392 6.92 19.33 -9.57
C GLN A 392 8.24 19.17 -8.81
N GLY A 393 9.39 19.34 -9.49
CA GLY A 393 10.69 19.36 -8.83
C GLY A 393 10.79 20.42 -7.73
N LYS A 394 10.28 21.64 -7.98
CA LYS A 394 10.23 22.71 -6.97
C LYS A 394 9.40 22.32 -5.76
N LYS A 395 8.23 21.69 -5.94
CA LYS A 395 7.42 21.20 -4.81
C LYS A 395 8.22 20.22 -3.96
N ILE A 396 8.88 19.23 -4.59
CA ILE A 396 9.72 18.23 -3.89
C ILE A 396 10.85 18.91 -3.09
N SER A 397 11.58 19.84 -3.71
CA SER A 397 12.68 20.54 -3.03
C SER A 397 12.22 21.52 -1.94
N GLN A 398 10.97 21.97 -1.95
CA GLN A 398 10.41 22.84 -0.91
C GLN A 398 9.94 22.08 0.33
N LEU A 399 9.61 20.79 0.20
CA LEU A 399 9.08 20.01 1.32
C LEU A 399 10.14 19.79 2.40
N PRO A 400 9.79 20.01 3.68
CA PRO A 400 10.62 19.57 4.79
C PRO A 400 10.79 18.04 4.80
N LYS A 401 11.77 17.56 5.56
CA LYS A 401 12.08 16.13 5.69
C LYS A 401 10.90 15.25 6.14
N ASN A 402 10.00 15.78 6.96
CA ASN A 402 8.80 15.11 7.41
C ASN A 402 7.57 15.38 6.51
N GLY A 403 7.77 16.03 5.36
CA GLY A 403 6.73 16.22 4.35
C GLY A 403 6.31 14.88 3.74
N ASP A 404 5.05 14.80 3.32
CA ASP A 404 4.56 13.65 2.57
C ASP A 404 4.95 13.76 1.10
N PHE A 405 6.06 13.12 0.75
CA PHE A 405 6.54 13.03 -0.63
C PHE A 405 5.69 12.10 -1.49
N SER A 406 4.80 11.28 -0.94
CA SER A 406 3.90 10.46 -1.76
C SER A 406 2.68 11.23 -2.28
N ALA A 407 2.44 12.43 -1.73
CA ALA A 407 1.29 13.26 -2.04
C ALA A 407 1.66 14.56 -2.81
N ILE A 408 2.70 14.55 -3.65
CA ILE A 408 3.23 15.77 -4.31
C ILE A 408 2.16 16.59 -5.05
N GLU A 409 1.18 15.93 -5.66
CA GLU A 409 0.07 16.62 -6.33
C GLU A 409 -0.73 17.47 -5.34
N LEU A 410 -1.11 16.89 -4.20
CA LEU A 410 -1.84 17.55 -3.11
C LEU A 410 -1.02 18.66 -2.43
N GLN A 411 0.31 18.53 -2.38
CA GLN A 411 1.20 19.52 -1.76
C GLN A 411 1.11 20.90 -2.41
N GLY A 412 0.72 20.98 -3.69
CA GLY A 412 0.74 22.23 -4.44
C GLY A 412 -0.04 23.37 -3.78
N ASP A 413 -1.24 23.08 -3.27
CA ASP A 413 -2.07 24.12 -2.66
C ASP A 413 -1.64 24.45 -1.22
N TYR A 414 -1.11 23.47 -0.48
CA TYR A 414 -0.53 23.74 0.83
C TYR A 414 0.69 24.66 0.73
N LEU A 415 1.62 24.34 -0.17
CA LEU A 415 2.87 25.09 -0.33
C LEU A 415 2.61 26.55 -0.74
N LYS A 416 1.67 26.78 -1.67
CA LYS A 416 1.24 28.14 -2.07
C LYS A 416 0.74 28.97 -0.88
N ASN A 417 0.14 28.33 0.12
CA ASN A 417 -0.42 28.98 1.31
C ASN A 417 0.56 28.99 2.50
N GLY A 418 1.81 28.58 2.32
CA GLY A 418 2.81 28.55 3.40
C GLY A 418 2.70 27.33 4.34
N TYR A 419 2.02 26.27 3.90
CA TYR A 419 1.85 25.01 4.63
C TYR A 419 2.40 23.83 3.83
N TYR A 420 2.44 22.65 4.43
CA TYR A 420 2.69 21.37 3.77
C TYR A 420 1.92 20.27 4.48
N LEU A 421 1.60 19.20 3.76
CA LEU A 421 1.10 17.96 4.34
C LEU A 421 2.31 17.15 4.84
N ALA A 422 2.33 16.81 6.13
CA ALA A 422 3.35 15.96 6.70
C ALA A 422 2.99 14.48 6.54
N ILE A 423 3.99 13.60 6.65
CA ILE A 423 3.84 12.15 6.47
C ILE A 423 2.88 11.50 7.49
N ASP A 424 2.66 12.17 8.63
CA ASP A 424 1.67 11.79 9.65
C ASP A 424 0.25 12.30 9.35
N GLY A 425 0.02 12.86 8.15
CA GLY A 425 -1.26 13.40 7.71
C GLY A 425 -1.58 14.80 8.25
N GLU A 426 -0.74 15.36 9.10
CA GLU A 426 -0.97 16.70 9.67
C GLU A 426 -0.56 17.80 8.69
N VAL A 427 -1.36 18.87 8.62
CA VAL A 427 -1.00 20.09 7.89
C VAL A 427 -0.11 20.97 8.79
N LYS A 428 1.12 21.25 8.35
CA LYS A 428 2.14 21.98 9.13
C LYS A 428 2.60 23.24 8.39
N PRO A 429 2.97 24.32 9.10
CA PRO A 429 3.47 25.53 8.46
C PRO A 429 4.92 25.32 7.95
N LEU A 430 5.25 25.83 6.76
CA LEU A 430 6.60 25.78 6.17
C LEU A 430 7.64 26.57 6.96
N LYS A 431 7.21 27.62 7.67
CA LYS A 431 8.03 28.38 8.60
C LYS A 431 7.39 28.27 9.98
N VAL A 432 8.18 27.90 10.99
CA VAL A 432 7.81 28.16 12.38
C VAL A 432 7.87 29.68 12.55
N ASN A 433 6.79 30.37 12.19
CA ASN A 433 6.60 31.72 12.69
C ASN A 433 6.56 31.57 14.21
N LYS A 434 7.63 31.98 14.90
CA LYS A 434 7.58 32.33 16.32
C LYS A 434 6.47 33.37 16.42
N LYS A 435 5.24 32.93 16.69
CA LYS A 435 4.13 33.84 16.94
C LYS A 435 4.50 34.60 18.21
N VAL A 436 4.93 35.84 18.04
CA VAL A 436 4.64 36.88 19.02
C VAL A 436 3.13 36.84 19.20
N ALA A 437 2.70 36.59 20.43
CA ALA A 437 1.28 36.47 20.76
C ALA A 437 0.59 37.82 20.56
N GLU A 438 0.05 38.07 19.37
CA GLU A 438 -0.93 39.14 19.19
C GLU A 438 -2.29 38.66 19.68
N LYS A 439 -2.80 39.36 20.70
CA LYS A 439 -4.17 39.22 21.20
C LYS A 439 -5.14 39.54 20.06
N VAL A 440 -5.73 38.51 19.46
CA VAL A 440 -6.86 38.67 18.54
C VAL A 440 -8.13 38.93 19.36
N THR A 441 -8.62 40.16 19.30
CA THR A 441 -9.97 40.54 19.73
C THR A 441 -10.99 39.92 18.76
N LYS A 442 -11.91 39.11 19.30
CA LYS A 442 -13.00 38.48 18.55
C LYS A 442 -13.94 39.55 17.98
N LYS A 443 -14.02 39.68 16.66
CA LYS A 443 -15.22 40.19 15.97
C LYS A 443 -15.89 39.03 15.28
N ALA A 444 -17.19 38.85 15.55
CA ALA A 444 -18.02 37.83 14.94
C ALA A 444 -18.19 38.11 13.44
N VAL A 445 -17.88 37.12 12.61
CA VAL A 445 -18.21 37.12 11.19
C VAL A 445 -19.54 36.39 11.03
N ILE A 446 -20.53 37.09 10.48
CA ILE A 446 -21.82 36.51 10.08
C ILE A 446 -21.56 35.76 8.78
N ILE A 447 -21.80 34.44 8.79
CA ILE A 447 -21.70 33.58 7.61
C ILE A 447 -23.07 33.62 6.92
N THR A 448 -23.12 34.16 5.70
CA THR A 448 -24.25 34.00 4.79
C THR A 448 -24.27 32.56 4.27
N VAL A 449 -25.39 31.88 4.48
CA VAL A 449 -25.61 30.49 4.04
C VAL A 449 -25.70 30.46 2.51
N PRO A 450 -24.95 29.61 1.79
CA PRO A 450 -25.13 29.44 0.37
C PRO A 450 -26.43 28.69 0.05
N GLU A 451 -27.11 29.14 -1.00
CA GLU A 451 -28.37 28.59 -1.50
C GLU A 451 -28.12 27.19 -2.10
N ILE A 452 -28.88 26.19 -1.64
CA ILE A 452 -28.79 24.79 -2.08
C ILE A 452 -29.70 24.62 -3.31
N PRO A 453 -29.19 24.16 -4.47
CA PRO A 453 -30.04 23.88 -5.62
C PRO A 453 -30.96 22.70 -5.35
N ALA A 454 -32.20 22.77 -5.87
CA ALA A 454 -33.23 21.76 -5.67
C ALA A 454 -32.87 20.40 -6.32
N ASP A 455 -33.25 19.34 -5.62
CA ASP A 455 -33.01 17.93 -5.96
C ASP A 455 -33.50 17.59 -7.38
N THR A 456 -32.62 16.98 -8.17
CA THR A 456 -33.00 16.18 -9.34
C THR A 456 -33.20 14.74 -8.90
N ASP A 457 -34.31 14.13 -9.30
CA ASP A 457 -34.70 12.76 -8.93
C ASP A 457 -33.61 11.74 -9.32
N LEU A 458 -32.91 11.19 -8.31
CA LEU A 458 -31.94 10.11 -8.45
C LEU A 458 -32.61 8.75 -8.26
N ASN A 459 -32.49 7.89 -9.28
CA ASN A 459 -33.11 6.58 -9.36
C ASN A 459 -32.19 5.52 -8.70
N VAL A 460 -32.42 5.26 -7.41
CA VAL A 460 -31.52 4.57 -6.45
C VAL A 460 -31.39 3.04 -6.63
N VAL A 461 -31.45 2.53 -7.87
CA VAL A 461 -31.20 1.10 -8.14
C VAL A 461 -29.77 0.85 -8.61
N PHE A 462 -29.01 1.88 -8.99
CA PHE A 462 -27.71 1.72 -9.67
C PHE A 462 -26.54 2.48 -9.05
N ASP A 463 -26.75 3.29 -8.01
CA ASP A 463 -25.66 4.11 -7.46
C ASP A 463 -24.91 3.43 -6.30
N PRO A 464 -23.57 3.55 -6.27
CA PRO A 464 -22.66 2.90 -5.32
C PRO A 464 -22.84 3.40 -3.89
N ILE A 465 -22.72 2.48 -2.93
CA ILE A 465 -22.57 2.81 -1.51
C ILE A 465 -21.10 3.14 -1.28
N HIS A 466 -20.77 4.42 -1.10
CA HIS A 466 -19.46 4.84 -0.65
C HIS A 466 -19.28 4.46 0.83
N ILE A 467 -18.48 3.42 1.11
CA ILE A 467 -18.01 3.10 2.45
C ILE A 467 -16.57 3.58 2.55
N VAL A 468 -16.39 4.85 2.91
CA VAL A 468 -15.09 5.31 3.41
C VAL A 468 -14.98 4.84 4.86
N ILE A 469 -14.16 3.82 5.11
CA ILE A 469 -13.73 3.50 6.46
C ILE A 469 -12.75 4.61 6.85
N PRO A 470 -12.96 5.32 7.98
CA PRO A 470 -11.99 6.30 8.46
C PRO A 470 -10.62 5.64 8.66
N GLU A 471 -9.57 6.29 8.15
CA GLU A 471 -8.15 5.94 8.32
C GLU A 471 -7.75 5.80 9.80
#